data_AF-A0A6J7NJ18-F1
#
_entry.id   AF-A0A6J7NJ18-F1
#
_cell.length_a   1.000
_cell.length_b   1.000
_cell.length_c   1.000
_cell.angle_alpha   90.00
_cell.angle_beta   90.00
_cell.angle_gamma   90.00
#
_symmetry.space_group_name_H-M   'P 1'
#
loop_
_entity.id
_entity.type
_entity.pdbx_description
1 polymer ?
#
loop_
_entity_poly.entity_id
_entity_poly.type
_entity_poly.pdbx_seq_one_letter_code
_entity_poly.pdbx_strand_id
1 'polypeptide(L)'
;MNLASHARNVHSQFGEDGMIDEMLNRIGDEHLTKWCVEFGAWDGVHLSNTCNLIRSRGYSAVLIEGDPAKAAAIAQNHPTPSVLTRIAMVQCEGPDTLDNILAGTPIPERFDLLSIDIDGADYWILESLRRYRPLIIVIEYNPSIPNAVHFVQERSTAVQRGSSARAILELAMERGYRLAATTTANLLLVHEEHAESVLDAETVAASAGSDAVALLDSLRAHDPVYAFALFDGTVCTSRRVTLNWHGTTLPSTELYRVPRPFRSPMDWGKRRRFAWRIYRRLRLR
;
A
#
# COMPACT_ATOMS: atom_id res chain seq x y z
N MET A 1 -0.53 -20.47 -12.44
CA MET A 1 0.86 -20.60 -11.92
C MET A 1 1.14 -19.39 -11.03
N ASN A 2 1.49 -19.61 -9.76
CA ASN A 2 1.53 -18.57 -8.72
C ASN A 2 2.69 -17.57 -8.93
N LEU A 3 2.37 -16.27 -9.08
CA LEU A 3 3.35 -15.19 -9.24
C LEU A 3 4.34 -15.09 -8.07
N ALA A 4 3.93 -15.46 -6.84
CA ALA A 4 4.79 -15.42 -5.67
C ALA A 4 6.03 -16.33 -5.80
N SER A 5 5.96 -17.38 -6.62
CA SER A 5 7.12 -18.25 -6.89
C SER A 5 8.23 -17.59 -7.72
N HIS A 6 7.93 -16.45 -8.34
CA HIS A 6 8.89 -15.66 -9.11
C HIS A 6 9.52 -14.52 -8.28
N ALA A 7 9.18 -14.39 -6.99
CA ALA A 7 9.68 -13.34 -6.11
C ALA A 7 11.22 -13.25 -6.12
N ARG A 8 11.76 -12.08 -6.43
CA ARG A 8 13.20 -11.79 -6.44
C ARG A 8 13.45 -10.31 -6.19
N ASN A 9 14.54 -10.00 -5.49
CA ASN A 9 15.01 -8.62 -5.26
C ASN A 9 16.30 -8.38 -6.06
N VAL A 10 16.23 -7.50 -7.05
CA VAL A 10 17.40 -6.89 -7.69
C VAL A 10 17.61 -5.48 -7.11
N HIS A 11 16.53 -4.69 -7.06
CA HIS A 11 16.47 -3.35 -6.49
C HIS A 11 15.31 -3.15 -5.50
N SER A 12 14.23 -3.91 -5.65
CA SER A 12 13.05 -3.93 -4.76
C SER A 12 13.30 -4.59 -3.40
N GLN A 13 12.30 -4.52 -2.50
CA GLN A 13 12.44 -4.92 -1.10
C GLN A 13 11.87 -6.32 -0.79
N PHE A 14 10.73 -6.69 -1.35
CA PHE A 14 9.93 -7.84 -0.91
C PHE A 14 9.52 -8.79 -2.05
N GLY A 15 10.26 -8.77 -3.16
CA GLY A 15 10.15 -9.70 -4.27
C GLY A 15 9.56 -9.09 -5.53
N GLU A 16 9.26 -7.80 -5.51
CA GLU A 16 8.53 -7.10 -6.56
C GLU A 16 9.21 -7.23 -7.93
N ASP A 17 10.55 -7.10 -8.02
CA ASP A 17 11.25 -7.15 -9.32
C ASP A 17 10.91 -8.42 -10.10
N GLY A 18 10.95 -9.58 -9.42
CA GLY A 18 10.70 -10.87 -10.07
C GLY A 18 9.22 -11.09 -10.41
N MET A 19 8.30 -10.60 -9.59
CA MET A 19 6.86 -10.69 -9.88
C MET A 19 6.47 -9.76 -11.03
N ILE A 20 6.96 -8.51 -11.04
CA ILE A 20 6.76 -7.54 -12.12
C ILE A 20 7.35 -8.10 -13.43
N ASP A 21 8.59 -8.61 -13.38
CA ASP A 21 9.25 -9.22 -14.52
C ASP A 21 8.39 -10.33 -15.15
N GLU A 22 7.82 -11.19 -14.32
CA GLU A 22 6.96 -12.29 -14.76
C GLU A 22 5.62 -11.79 -15.34
N MET A 23 4.98 -10.82 -14.70
CA MET A 23 3.74 -10.21 -15.22
C MET A 23 3.95 -9.61 -16.61
N LEU A 24 5.04 -8.85 -16.79
CA LEU A 24 5.38 -8.26 -18.08
C LEU A 24 5.69 -9.33 -19.14
N ASN A 25 6.39 -10.41 -18.77
CA ASN A 25 6.66 -11.53 -19.69
C ASN A 25 5.37 -12.22 -20.15
N ARG A 26 4.40 -12.39 -19.25
CA ARG A 26 3.10 -12.99 -19.56
C ARG A 26 2.22 -12.09 -20.43
N ILE A 27 2.32 -10.78 -20.25
CA ILE A 27 1.60 -9.79 -21.07
C ILE A 27 2.10 -9.81 -22.52
N GLY A 28 3.41 -9.98 -22.74
CA GLY A 28 4.02 -10.02 -24.07
C GLY A 28 4.48 -8.64 -24.56
N ASP A 29 5.67 -8.58 -25.16
CA ASP A 29 6.34 -7.34 -25.55
C ASP A 29 5.55 -6.47 -26.54
N GLU A 30 4.68 -7.08 -27.35
CA GLU A 30 3.81 -6.40 -28.30
C GLU A 30 2.74 -5.50 -27.64
N HIS A 31 2.48 -5.72 -26.36
CA HIS A 31 1.55 -4.94 -25.55
C HIS A 31 2.25 -3.90 -24.66
N LEU A 32 3.59 -3.88 -24.64
CA LEU A 32 4.37 -3.05 -23.71
C LEU A 32 4.88 -1.77 -24.39
N THR A 33 4.60 -0.64 -23.74
CA THR A 33 5.10 0.68 -24.12
C THR A 33 6.54 0.94 -23.67
N LYS A 34 7.06 0.12 -22.74
CA LYS A 34 8.34 0.29 -22.07
C LYS A 34 8.44 1.61 -21.29
N TRP A 35 7.35 2.04 -20.69
CA TRP A 35 7.29 3.18 -19.77
C TRP A 35 6.91 2.76 -18.36
N CYS A 36 7.60 3.32 -17.38
CA CYS A 36 7.28 3.17 -15.96
C CYS A 36 7.29 4.50 -15.21
N VAL A 37 6.60 4.54 -14.07
CA VAL A 37 6.53 5.71 -13.20
C VAL A 37 6.73 5.26 -11.76
N GLU A 38 7.51 6.02 -11.01
CA GLU A 38 7.67 5.83 -9.57
C GLU A 38 7.73 7.22 -8.90
N PHE A 39 7.00 7.39 -7.81
CA PHE A 39 7.05 8.58 -6.99
C PHE A 39 7.18 8.20 -5.51
N GLY A 40 7.94 9.01 -4.76
CA GLY A 40 8.66 8.50 -3.60
C GLY A 40 9.97 7.80 -4.00
N ALA A 41 10.51 8.14 -5.18
CA ALA A 41 11.58 7.40 -5.84
C ALA A 41 12.93 7.44 -5.12
N TRP A 42 13.10 8.26 -4.08
CA TRP A 42 14.35 8.42 -3.35
C TRP A 42 15.51 8.76 -4.30
N ASP A 43 16.51 7.89 -4.44
CA ASP A 43 17.66 8.05 -5.34
C ASP A 43 17.47 7.29 -6.66
N GLY A 44 16.29 6.72 -6.90
CA GLY A 44 15.92 5.94 -8.07
C GLY A 44 16.51 4.54 -8.10
N VAL A 45 17.13 4.07 -7.01
CA VAL A 45 17.80 2.76 -6.94
C VAL A 45 17.47 2.02 -5.66
N HIS A 46 17.53 2.70 -4.52
CA HIS A 46 17.29 2.12 -3.21
C HIS A 46 15.83 1.71 -3.07
N LEU A 47 15.58 0.41 -2.91
CA LEU A 47 14.24 -0.18 -2.74
C LEU A 47 13.27 0.13 -3.89
N SER A 48 13.80 0.44 -5.07
CA SER A 48 13.00 0.89 -6.21
C SER A 48 12.37 -0.29 -6.96
N ASN A 49 11.07 -0.18 -7.23
CA ASN A 49 10.30 -1.14 -8.02
C ASN A 49 10.50 -0.96 -9.55
N THR A 50 11.07 0.17 -9.98
CA THR A 50 11.29 0.49 -11.40
C THR A 50 12.73 0.38 -11.86
N CYS A 51 13.71 0.44 -10.94
CA CYS A 51 15.13 0.49 -11.29
C CYS A 51 15.60 -0.71 -12.14
N ASN A 52 15.13 -1.93 -11.83
CA ASN A 52 15.46 -3.12 -12.62
C ASN A 52 14.88 -3.03 -14.04
N LEU A 53 13.68 -2.46 -14.22
CA LEU A 53 13.10 -2.27 -15.56
C LEU A 53 13.91 -1.29 -16.40
N ILE A 54 14.35 -0.18 -15.78
CA ILE A 54 15.18 0.83 -16.44
C ILE A 54 16.50 0.20 -16.91
N ARG A 55 17.19 -0.50 -16.00
CA ARG A 55 18.55 -1.01 -16.23
C ARG A 55 18.61 -2.30 -17.06
N SER A 56 17.64 -3.19 -16.89
CA SER A 56 17.67 -4.53 -17.48
C SER A 56 16.71 -4.70 -18.65
N ARG A 57 15.63 -3.89 -18.73
CA ARG A 57 14.62 -3.99 -19.79
C ARG A 57 14.51 -2.76 -20.69
N GLY A 58 15.37 -1.76 -20.50
CA GLY A 58 15.44 -0.57 -21.35
C GLY A 58 14.22 0.33 -21.25
N TYR A 59 13.56 0.36 -20.09
CA TYR A 59 12.39 1.21 -19.87
C TYR A 59 12.77 2.69 -19.86
N SER A 60 11.88 3.50 -20.43
CA SER A 60 11.80 4.92 -20.13
C SER A 60 11.03 5.11 -18.82
N ALA A 61 11.35 6.16 -18.07
CA ALA A 61 10.79 6.37 -16.75
C ALA A 61 10.48 7.82 -16.45
N VAL A 62 9.43 8.05 -15.66
CA VAL A 62 9.24 9.31 -14.93
C VAL A 62 9.43 9.02 -13.45
N LEU A 63 10.51 9.54 -12.87
CA LEU A 63 10.84 9.38 -11.46
C LEU A 63 10.60 10.70 -10.72
N ILE A 64 9.74 10.68 -9.71
CA ILE A 64 9.29 11.88 -8.99
C ILE A 64 9.75 11.80 -7.53
N GLU A 65 10.43 12.86 -7.08
CA GLU A 65 10.94 12.95 -5.71
C GLU A 65 10.79 14.37 -5.18
N GLY A 66 10.33 14.52 -3.94
CA GLY A 66 10.09 15.83 -3.33
C GLY A 66 11.36 16.50 -2.81
N ASP A 67 12.34 15.70 -2.37
CA ASP A 67 13.63 16.20 -1.88
C ASP A 67 14.58 16.51 -3.05
N PRO A 68 15.02 17.78 -3.23
CA PRO A 68 15.89 18.15 -4.34
C PRO A 68 17.26 17.43 -4.36
N ALA A 69 17.81 17.05 -3.21
CA ALA A 69 19.09 16.35 -3.14
C ALA A 69 18.94 14.89 -3.58
N LYS A 70 17.86 14.22 -3.16
CA LYS A 70 17.53 12.87 -3.63
C LYS A 70 17.19 12.87 -5.13
N ALA A 71 16.41 13.84 -5.60
CA ALA A 71 16.15 14.00 -7.02
C ALA A 71 17.43 14.24 -7.84
N ALA A 72 18.40 14.99 -7.31
CA ALA A 72 19.71 15.13 -7.95
C ALA A 72 20.47 13.78 -8.00
N ALA A 73 20.33 12.94 -6.97
CA ALA A 73 20.90 11.59 -6.97
C ALA A 73 20.23 10.69 -8.03
N ILE A 74 18.92 10.81 -8.28
CA ILE A 74 18.25 10.11 -9.39
C ILE A 74 18.94 10.42 -10.73
N ALA A 75 19.15 11.69 -11.03
CA ALA A 75 19.78 12.11 -12.28
C ALA A 75 21.24 11.60 -12.43
N GLN A 76 21.94 11.41 -11.30
CA GLN A 76 23.29 10.80 -11.29
C GLN A 76 23.24 9.29 -11.48
N ASN A 77 22.29 8.62 -10.83
CA ASN A 77 22.11 7.17 -10.87
C ASN A 77 21.53 6.66 -12.20
N HIS A 78 20.81 7.54 -12.92
CA HIS A 78 20.20 7.30 -14.22
C HIS A 78 20.48 8.46 -15.18
N PRO A 79 21.70 8.57 -15.73
CA PRO A 79 22.10 9.72 -16.56
C PRO A 79 21.53 9.68 -17.99
N THR A 80 20.54 8.82 -18.27
CA THR A 80 19.99 8.62 -19.61
C THR A 80 18.82 9.56 -19.87
N PRO A 81 18.65 10.07 -21.11
CA PRO A 81 17.54 10.96 -21.44
C PRO A 81 16.16 10.26 -21.41
N SER A 82 16.15 8.93 -21.37
CA SER A 82 14.93 8.12 -21.21
C SER A 82 14.38 8.14 -19.78
N VAL A 83 15.15 8.62 -18.80
CA VAL A 83 14.72 8.76 -17.41
C VAL A 83 14.51 10.25 -17.10
N LEU A 84 13.25 10.61 -16.85
CA LEU A 84 12.84 11.97 -16.55
C LEU A 84 12.67 12.14 -15.04
N THR A 85 13.56 12.91 -14.43
CA THR A 85 13.39 13.30 -13.02
C THR A 85 12.44 14.50 -12.91
N ARG A 86 11.53 14.47 -11.94
CA ARG A 86 10.67 15.59 -11.55
C ARG A 86 10.79 15.84 -10.05
N ILE A 87 11.02 17.10 -9.69
CA ILE A 87 11.06 17.52 -8.28
C ILE A 87 9.67 17.99 -7.89
N ALA A 88 8.90 17.16 -7.20
CA ALA A 88 7.53 17.47 -6.79
C ALA A 88 7.06 16.59 -5.63
N MET A 89 6.19 17.14 -4.79
CA MET A 89 5.41 16.39 -3.81
C MET A 89 4.05 16.06 -4.42
N VAL A 90 3.85 14.82 -4.87
CA VAL A 90 2.58 14.40 -5.48
C VAL A 90 1.42 14.61 -4.49
N GLN A 91 0.38 15.32 -4.91
CA GLN A 91 -0.80 15.64 -4.11
C GLN A 91 -2.05 14.90 -4.61
N CYS A 92 -3.03 14.70 -3.71
CA CYS A 92 -4.32 14.09 -4.06
C CYS A 92 -5.26 15.03 -4.85
N GLU A 93 -4.92 16.33 -4.92
CA GLU A 93 -5.68 17.37 -5.59
C GLU A 93 -4.80 18.59 -5.91
N GLY A 94 -5.30 19.49 -6.74
CA GLY A 94 -4.60 20.71 -7.11
C GLY A 94 -3.58 20.54 -8.27
N PRO A 95 -2.63 21.47 -8.42
CA PRO A 95 -1.72 21.49 -9.56
C PRO A 95 -0.73 20.32 -9.55
N ASP A 96 -0.35 19.80 -8.39
CA ASP A 96 0.67 18.76 -8.23
C ASP A 96 0.07 17.33 -8.15
N THR A 97 -1.10 17.11 -8.74
CA THR A 97 -1.62 15.74 -8.94
C THR A 97 -0.74 14.96 -9.90
N LEU A 98 -0.76 13.63 -9.78
CA LEU A 98 0.01 12.77 -10.67
C LEU A 98 -0.36 12.98 -12.15
N ASP A 99 -1.65 13.12 -12.46
CA ASP A 99 -2.13 13.43 -13.82
C ASP A 99 -1.47 14.69 -14.41
N ASN A 100 -1.39 15.78 -13.61
CA ASN A 100 -0.81 17.04 -14.07
C ASN A 100 0.71 16.95 -14.23
N ILE A 101 1.40 16.25 -13.33
CA ILE A 101 2.85 16.07 -13.41
C ILE A 101 3.20 15.26 -14.66
N LEU A 102 2.49 14.15 -14.91
CA LEU A 102 2.71 13.28 -16.07
C LEU A 102 2.34 13.98 -17.39
N ALA A 103 1.34 14.87 -17.39
CA ALA A 103 0.97 15.66 -18.57
C ALA A 103 2.11 16.54 -19.12
N GLY A 104 3.09 16.89 -18.28
CA GLY A 104 4.32 17.61 -18.65
C GLY A 104 5.45 16.72 -19.16
N THR A 105 5.16 15.49 -19.59
CA THR A 105 6.14 14.49 -20.04
C THR A 105 5.65 13.80 -21.33
N PRO A 106 6.53 13.12 -22.09
CA PRO A 106 6.13 12.36 -23.27
C PRO A 106 5.53 10.98 -22.93
N ILE A 107 5.31 10.65 -21.64
CA ILE A 107 4.75 9.36 -21.25
C ILE A 107 3.35 9.18 -21.86
N PRO A 108 3.05 8.02 -22.46
CA PRO A 108 1.71 7.74 -22.97
C PRO A 108 0.68 7.62 -21.83
N GLU A 109 -0.59 7.91 -22.13
CA GLU A 109 -1.69 7.77 -21.16
C GLU A 109 -1.84 6.33 -20.67
N ARG A 110 -1.55 5.36 -21.54
CA ARG A 110 -1.36 3.95 -21.20
C ARG A 110 0.12 3.64 -21.16
N PHE A 111 0.63 3.23 -20.01
CA PHE A 111 2.01 2.82 -19.81
C PHE A 111 2.06 1.55 -18.96
N ASP A 112 3.23 0.93 -18.78
CA ASP A 112 3.24 -0.45 -18.31
C ASP A 112 3.21 -0.59 -16.79
N LEU A 113 3.97 0.23 -16.05
CA LEU A 113 4.11 0.09 -14.61
C LEU A 113 4.02 1.42 -13.87
N LEU A 114 3.12 1.51 -12.90
CA LEU A 114 3.07 2.59 -11.90
C LEU A 114 3.41 2.04 -10.51
N SER A 115 4.44 2.58 -9.87
CA SER A 115 4.75 2.34 -8.46
C SER A 115 4.29 3.53 -7.61
N ILE A 116 3.43 3.25 -6.64
CA ILE A 116 2.89 4.18 -5.65
C ILE A 116 3.41 3.77 -4.27
N ASP A 117 4.39 4.51 -3.76
CA ASP A 117 5.04 4.20 -2.48
C ASP A 117 5.44 5.50 -1.76
N ILE A 118 4.50 6.10 -1.03
CA ILE A 118 4.71 7.37 -0.32
C ILE A 118 4.35 7.30 1.18
N ASP A 119 4.29 6.10 1.75
CA ASP A 119 4.06 5.87 3.19
C ASP A 119 2.82 6.60 3.75
N GLY A 120 1.68 6.58 3.04
CA GLY A 120 0.46 7.21 3.55
C GLY A 120 -0.69 7.36 2.57
N ALA A 121 -0.63 8.40 1.74
CA ALA A 121 -1.75 8.85 0.92
C ALA A 121 -1.95 8.06 -0.38
N ASP A 122 -1.33 6.89 -0.49
CA ASP A 122 -1.29 5.98 -1.65
C ASP A 122 -2.68 5.69 -2.21
N TYR A 123 -3.62 5.33 -1.33
CA TYR A 123 -5.04 5.15 -1.67
C TYR A 123 -5.62 6.38 -2.37
N TRP A 124 -5.35 7.58 -1.85
CA TRP A 124 -5.93 8.82 -2.38
C TRP A 124 -5.25 9.28 -3.66
N ILE A 125 -3.96 8.98 -3.85
CA ILE A 125 -3.29 9.22 -5.13
C ILE A 125 -3.88 8.31 -6.21
N LEU A 126 -4.03 7.01 -5.94
CA LEU A 126 -4.73 6.09 -6.84
C LEU A 126 -6.17 6.54 -7.10
N GLU A 127 -6.88 6.98 -6.05
CA GLU A 127 -8.23 7.50 -6.17
C GLU A 127 -8.27 8.74 -7.05
N SER A 128 -7.28 9.62 -7.00
CA SER A 128 -7.24 10.86 -7.76
C SER A 128 -6.81 10.69 -9.23
N LEU A 129 -6.20 9.56 -9.59
CA LEU A 129 -5.74 9.27 -10.95
C LEU A 129 -6.95 9.14 -11.90
N ARG A 130 -7.01 9.96 -12.96
CA ARG A 130 -8.15 9.99 -13.89
C ARG A 130 -7.71 9.79 -15.33
N ARG A 131 -6.64 10.47 -15.74
CA ARG A 131 -6.21 10.54 -17.14
C ARG A 131 -5.38 9.32 -17.53
N TYR A 132 -4.43 8.94 -16.68
CA TYR A 132 -3.51 7.85 -16.98
C TYR A 132 -4.05 6.50 -16.51
N ARG A 133 -3.74 5.45 -17.27
CA ARG A 133 -4.11 4.06 -17.00
C ARG A 133 -2.91 3.13 -17.19
N PRO A 134 -2.09 2.91 -16.15
CA PRO A 134 -1.02 1.93 -16.19
C PRO A 134 -1.56 0.50 -16.40
N LEU A 135 -0.77 -0.38 -17.01
CA LEU A 135 -1.11 -1.81 -17.14
C LEU A 135 -0.98 -2.53 -15.79
N ILE A 136 0.08 -2.20 -15.04
CA ILE A 136 0.38 -2.77 -13.73
C ILE A 136 0.52 -1.63 -12.71
N ILE A 137 -0.09 -1.81 -11.54
CA ILE A 137 0.09 -0.92 -10.40
C ILE A 137 0.73 -1.72 -9.27
N VAL A 138 1.83 -1.20 -8.72
CA VAL A 138 2.40 -1.61 -7.45
C VAL A 138 2.06 -0.52 -6.45
N ILE A 139 1.34 -0.86 -5.38
CA ILE A 139 0.86 0.13 -4.43
C ILE A 139 1.06 -0.34 -2.99
N GLU A 140 1.65 0.55 -2.19
CA GLU A 140 1.89 0.30 -0.78
C GLU A 140 0.59 0.27 0.03
N TYR A 141 0.52 -0.63 0.99
CA TYR A 141 -0.53 -0.68 2.01
C TYR A 141 0.11 -0.80 3.39
N ASN A 142 -0.64 -0.46 4.44
CA ASN A 142 -0.16 -0.65 5.81
C ASN A 142 -0.29 -2.14 6.22
N PRO A 143 0.81 -2.90 6.37
CA PRO A 143 0.76 -4.32 6.65
C PRO A 143 0.38 -4.69 8.09
N SER A 144 0.28 -3.70 8.99
CA SER A 144 -0.26 -3.94 10.33
C SER A 144 -1.79 -4.03 10.36
N ILE A 145 -2.47 -3.58 9.31
CA ILE A 145 -3.92 -3.62 9.22
C ILE A 145 -4.37 -5.01 8.72
N PRO A 146 -5.27 -5.71 9.45
CA PRO A 146 -5.80 -7.01 9.00
C PRO A 146 -6.60 -6.91 7.70
N ASN A 147 -6.60 -7.96 6.88
CA ASN A 147 -7.39 -8.00 5.62
C ASN A 147 -8.88 -7.76 5.84
N ALA A 148 -9.43 -8.23 6.96
CA ALA A 148 -10.84 -8.04 7.29
C ALA A 148 -11.24 -6.56 7.49
N VAL A 149 -10.27 -5.68 7.76
CA VAL A 149 -10.51 -4.28 8.10
C VAL A 149 -10.45 -3.41 6.85
N HIS A 150 -11.55 -2.71 6.57
CA HIS A 150 -11.54 -1.59 5.63
C HIS A 150 -11.16 -0.31 6.37
N PHE A 151 -9.94 0.16 6.13
CA PHE A 151 -9.43 1.42 6.68
C PHE A 151 -8.77 2.25 5.60
N VAL A 152 -9.15 3.52 5.53
CA VAL A 152 -8.55 4.53 4.67
C VAL A 152 -8.08 5.66 5.58
N GLN A 153 -6.84 6.09 5.43
CA GLN A 153 -6.37 7.26 6.17
C GLN A 153 -7.10 8.53 5.73
N GLU A 154 -6.97 9.61 6.50
CA GLU A 154 -7.48 10.92 6.09
C GLU A 154 -6.90 11.34 4.73
N ARG A 155 -7.69 12.05 3.91
CA ARG A 155 -7.29 12.55 2.58
C ARG A 155 -6.29 13.70 2.73
N SER A 156 -5.06 13.34 3.08
CA SER A 156 -3.97 14.26 3.32
C SER A 156 -2.63 13.55 3.11
N THR A 157 -1.76 14.18 2.33
CA THR A 157 -0.36 13.76 2.13
C THR A 157 0.53 14.05 3.34
N ALA A 158 0.02 14.82 4.32
CA ALA A 158 0.72 15.09 5.58
C ALA A 158 0.49 14.01 6.65
N VAL A 159 -0.39 13.03 6.38
CA VAL A 159 -0.71 11.93 7.31
C VAL A 159 -0.01 10.66 6.83
N GLN A 160 0.74 10.02 7.73
CA GLN A 160 1.47 8.77 7.47
C GLN A 160 0.87 7.63 8.30
N ARG A 161 -0.38 7.26 8.00
CA ARG A 161 -1.05 6.12 8.63
C ARG A 161 -1.14 4.91 7.68
N GLY A 162 -1.12 5.16 6.38
CA GLY A 162 -1.39 4.19 5.34
C GLY A 162 -2.85 3.72 5.33
N SER A 163 -3.21 2.96 4.30
CA SER A 163 -4.54 2.36 4.17
C SER A 163 -4.46 0.83 4.21
N SER A 164 -5.57 0.19 4.52
CA SER A 164 -5.67 -1.28 4.50
C SER A 164 -5.52 -1.83 3.08
N ALA A 165 -4.92 -3.02 2.94
CA ALA A 165 -4.90 -3.75 1.67
C ALA A 165 -6.30 -3.92 1.08
N ARG A 166 -7.30 -4.20 1.92
CA ARG A 166 -8.70 -4.34 1.50
C ARG A 166 -9.26 -3.09 0.85
N ALA A 167 -9.08 -1.91 1.47
CA ALA A 167 -9.58 -0.66 0.90
C ALA A 167 -8.93 -0.36 -0.46
N ILE A 168 -7.63 -0.57 -0.58
CA ILE A 168 -6.91 -0.36 -1.85
C ILE A 168 -7.41 -1.34 -2.93
N LEU A 169 -7.63 -2.61 -2.58
CA LEU A 169 -8.16 -3.60 -3.49
C LEU A 169 -9.57 -3.26 -3.98
N GLU A 170 -10.45 -2.84 -3.08
CA GLU A 170 -11.82 -2.42 -3.43
C GLU A 170 -11.78 -1.23 -4.40
N LEU A 171 -10.96 -0.21 -4.14
CA LEU A 171 -10.75 0.91 -5.06
C LEU A 171 -10.15 0.47 -6.41
N ALA A 172 -9.16 -0.42 -6.40
CA ALA A 172 -8.52 -0.92 -7.61
C ALA A 172 -9.53 -1.64 -8.52
N MET A 173 -10.43 -2.44 -7.94
CA MET A 173 -11.49 -3.12 -8.69
C MET A 173 -12.47 -2.14 -9.32
N GLU A 174 -12.88 -1.08 -8.60
CA GLU A 174 -13.71 0.00 -9.16
C GLU A 174 -13.03 0.72 -10.34
N ARG A 175 -11.69 0.69 -10.39
CA ARG A 175 -10.86 1.30 -11.44
C ARG A 175 -10.52 0.34 -12.59
N GLY A 176 -11.04 -0.89 -12.60
CA GLY A 176 -10.79 -1.87 -13.65
C GLY A 176 -9.49 -2.65 -13.48
N TYR A 177 -9.00 -2.81 -12.24
CA TYR A 177 -7.84 -3.64 -11.93
C TYR A 177 -8.23 -4.92 -11.18
N ARG A 178 -7.34 -5.89 -11.20
CA ARG A 178 -7.46 -7.19 -10.52
C ARG A 178 -6.21 -7.45 -9.68
N LEU A 179 -6.38 -8.09 -8.53
CA LEU A 179 -5.27 -8.51 -7.69
C LEU A 179 -4.49 -9.62 -8.36
N ALA A 180 -3.21 -9.39 -8.62
CA ALA A 180 -2.31 -10.37 -9.21
C ALA A 180 -1.45 -11.06 -8.15
N ALA A 181 -0.84 -10.28 -7.25
CA ALA A 181 0.00 -10.78 -6.19
C ALA A 181 0.04 -9.80 -5.01
N THR A 182 0.61 -10.26 -3.90
CA THR A 182 0.92 -9.43 -2.74
C THR A 182 2.36 -9.67 -2.30
N THR A 183 2.99 -8.64 -1.78
CA THR A 183 4.23 -8.75 -0.99
C THR A 183 3.95 -8.36 0.45
N THR A 184 5.02 -8.26 1.26
CA THR A 184 4.92 -7.83 2.66
C THR A 184 4.22 -6.49 2.81
N ALA A 185 4.41 -5.56 1.85
CA ALA A 185 3.88 -4.19 1.94
C ALA A 185 3.19 -3.70 0.65
N ASN A 186 3.29 -4.42 -0.48
CA ASN A 186 2.71 -3.98 -1.74
C ASN A 186 1.60 -4.91 -2.25
N LEU A 187 0.57 -4.32 -2.88
CA LEU A 187 -0.32 -5.02 -3.78
C LEU A 187 0.20 -4.86 -5.21
N LEU A 188 0.26 -5.97 -5.96
CA LEU A 188 0.49 -5.95 -7.39
C LEU A 188 -0.84 -6.16 -8.10
N LEU A 189 -1.24 -5.16 -8.85
CA LEU A 189 -2.52 -5.07 -9.53
C LEU A 189 -2.28 -5.06 -11.03
N VAL A 190 -3.13 -5.73 -11.80
CA VAL A 190 -3.09 -5.73 -13.27
C VAL A 190 -4.41 -5.20 -13.81
N HIS A 191 -4.37 -4.39 -14.87
CA HIS A 191 -5.56 -3.92 -15.55
C HIS A 191 -6.33 -5.13 -16.12
N GLU A 192 -7.67 -5.10 -16.02
CA GLU A 192 -8.53 -6.26 -16.31
C GLU A 192 -8.39 -6.76 -17.75
N GLU A 193 -8.01 -5.88 -18.69
CA GLU A 193 -7.76 -6.22 -20.10
C GLU A 193 -6.62 -7.22 -20.30
N HIS A 194 -5.70 -7.34 -19.33
CA HIS A 194 -4.58 -8.28 -19.33
C HIS A 194 -4.63 -9.31 -18.18
N ALA A 195 -5.74 -9.36 -17.43
CA ALA A 195 -5.87 -10.29 -16.31
C ALA A 195 -5.72 -11.76 -16.75
N GLU A 196 -6.32 -12.14 -17.88
CA GLU A 196 -6.23 -13.50 -18.42
C GLU A 196 -4.84 -13.86 -18.97
N SER A 197 -4.04 -12.86 -19.36
CA SER A 197 -2.64 -13.07 -19.75
C SER A 197 -1.78 -13.41 -18.53
N VAL A 198 -2.04 -12.74 -17.40
CA VAL A 198 -1.19 -12.80 -16.21
C VAL A 198 -1.60 -13.90 -15.23
N LEU A 199 -2.91 -14.12 -15.09
CA LEU A 199 -3.52 -14.95 -14.04
C LEU A 199 -4.10 -16.24 -14.64
N ASP A 200 -4.12 -17.32 -13.85
CA ASP A 200 -4.88 -18.50 -14.24
C ASP A 200 -6.39 -18.28 -14.06
N ALA A 201 -7.20 -19.09 -14.74
CA ALA A 201 -8.66 -18.91 -14.81
C ALA A 201 -9.34 -18.90 -13.43
N GLU A 202 -8.83 -19.69 -12.48
CA GLU A 202 -9.33 -19.69 -11.09
C GLU A 202 -9.04 -18.36 -10.40
N THR A 203 -7.81 -17.84 -10.54
CA THR A 203 -7.44 -16.53 -9.98
C THR A 203 -8.19 -15.38 -10.66
N VAL A 204 -8.40 -15.43 -11.99
CA VAL A 204 -9.22 -14.42 -12.69
C VAL A 204 -10.63 -14.37 -12.10
N ALA A 205 -11.28 -15.52 -11.93
CA ALA A 205 -12.61 -15.61 -11.34
C ALA A 205 -12.64 -15.09 -9.89
N ALA A 206 -11.66 -15.50 -9.07
CA ALA A 206 -11.56 -15.07 -7.67
C ALA A 206 -11.17 -13.60 -7.50
N SER A 207 -10.51 -13.00 -8.50
CA SER A 207 -10.08 -11.59 -8.47
C SER A 207 -11.21 -10.60 -8.75
N ALA A 208 -12.42 -11.09 -9.06
CA ALA A 208 -13.59 -10.28 -9.35
C ALA A 208 -14.63 -10.30 -8.22
N GLY A 209 -15.21 -9.12 -7.94
CA GLY A 209 -16.37 -9.00 -7.05
C GLY A 209 -16.08 -9.37 -5.60
N SER A 210 -17.02 -10.08 -4.96
CA SER A 210 -16.96 -10.40 -3.52
C SER A 210 -15.82 -11.35 -3.13
N ASP A 211 -15.32 -12.15 -4.08
CA ASP A 211 -14.34 -13.20 -3.81
C ASP A 211 -12.91 -12.65 -3.73
N ALA A 212 -12.70 -11.41 -4.19
CA ALA A 212 -11.40 -10.76 -4.19
C ALA A 212 -10.82 -10.61 -2.78
N VAL A 213 -11.67 -10.49 -1.75
CA VAL A 213 -11.23 -10.46 -0.35
C VAL A 213 -10.73 -11.83 0.10
N ALA A 214 -11.38 -12.92 -0.33
CA ALA A 214 -10.91 -14.28 -0.05
C ALA A 214 -9.60 -14.57 -0.79
N LEU A 215 -9.44 -14.05 -2.01
CA LEU A 215 -8.17 -14.09 -2.73
C LEU A 215 -7.08 -13.30 -2.00
N LEU A 216 -7.39 -12.11 -1.48
CA LEU A 216 -6.46 -11.35 -0.65
C LEU A 216 -6.02 -12.12 0.60
N ASP A 217 -6.95 -12.85 1.24
CA ASP A 217 -6.63 -13.72 2.39
C ASP A 217 -5.75 -14.90 2.02
N SER A 218 -5.90 -15.47 0.81
CA SER A 218 -5.06 -16.58 0.36
C SER A 218 -3.67 -16.14 -0.08
N LEU A 219 -3.55 -14.94 -0.67
CA LEU A 219 -2.26 -14.39 -1.14
C LEU A 219 -1.47 -13.73 -0.01
N ARG A 220 -2.15 -13.01 0.89
CA ARG A 220 -1.51 -12.32 2.02
C ARG A 220 -1.76 -13.07 3.32
N ALA A 221 -0.75 -13.80 3.75
CA ALA A 221 -0.68 -14.29 5.13
C ALA A 221 -0.71 -13.10 6.09
N HIS A 222 -1.71 -13.05 6.96
CA HIS A 222 -1.81 -12.04 8.01
C HIS A 222 -2.15 -12.72 9.32
N ASP A 223 -1.56 -12.21 10.40
CA ASP A 223 -1.85 -12.66 11.76
C ASP A 223 -2.53 -11.50 12.50
N PRO A 224 -3.87 -11.47 12.57
CA PRO A 224 -4.58 -10.34 13.17
C PRO A 224 -4.31 -10.24 14.68
N VAL A 225 -4.12 -9.02 15.17
CA VAL A 225 -4.11 -8.76 16.61
C VAL A 225 -5.52 -8.35 17.05
N TYR A 226 -6.23 -9.26 17.69
CA TYR A 226 -7.52 -8.96 18.31
C TYR A 226 -7.34 -8.19 19.63
N ALA A 227 -8.16 -7.17 19.86
CA ALA A 227 -8.34 -6.54 21.16
C ALA A 227 -9.64 -7.04 21.82
N PHE A 228 -9.60 -7.33 23.12
CA PHE A 228 -10.75 -7.82 23.87
C PHE A 228 -10.75 -7.28 25.31
N ALA A 229 -11.91 -7.25 25.96
CA ALA A 229 -12.06 -6.77 27.33
C ALA A 229 -12.22 -7.95 28.31
N LEU A 230 -11.50 -7.90 29.44
CA LEU A 230 -11.69 -8.80 30.57
C LEU A 230 -12.86 -8.32 31.45
N PHE A 231 -13.35 -9.20 32.34
CA PHE A 231 -14.41 -8.86 33.29
C PHE A 231 -14.08 -7.66 34.18
N ASP A 232 -12.80 -7.41 34.46
CA ASP A 232 -12.37 -6.26 35.26
C ASP A 232 -12.25 -4.96 34.45
N GLY A 233 -12.64 -4.99 33.16
CA GLY A 233 -12.57 -3.88 32.22
C GLY A 233 -11.19 -3.64 31.61
N THR A 234 -10.18 -4.46 31.94
CA THR A 234 -8.87 -4.41 31.28
C THR A 234 -9.01 -4.79 29.80
N VAL A 235 -8.49 -3.95 28.90
CA VAL A 235 -8.39 -4.25 27.46
C VAL A 235 -7.05 -4.93 27.21
N CYS A 236 -7.14 -6.14 26.68
CA CYS A 236 -6.01 -6.95 26.29
C CYS A 236 -5.95 -7.09 24.77
N THR A 237 -4.78 -7.48 24.27
CA THR A 237 -4.60 -8.01 22.93
C THR A 237 -4.33 -9.50 22.98
N SER A 238 -4.69 -10.20 21.91
CA SER A 238 -4.42 -11.64 21.73
C SER A 238 -2.93 -11.98 21.78
N ARG A 239 -2.07 -11.03 21.44
CA ARG A 239 -0.61 -11.13 21.46
C ARG A 239 0.04 -9.76 21.61
N ARG A 240 1.34 -9.72 21.86
CA ARG A 240 2.08 -8.45 21.96
C ARG A 240 1.97 -7.68 20.63
N VAL A 241 1.81 -6.37 20.69
CA VAL A 241 1.72 -5.52 19.50
C VAL A 241 3.13 -5.04 19.13
N THR A 242 3.56 -5.38 17.92
CA THR A 242 4.80 -4.85 17.34
C THR A 242 4.50 -3.58 16.56
N LEU A 243 5.23 -2.51 16.87
CA LEU A 243 5.23 -1.25 16.14
C LEU A 243 6.31 -1.34 15.06
N ASN A 244 5.96 -1.89 13.89
CA ASN A 244 6.92 -2.25 12.83
C ASN A 244 7.84 -1.08 12.47
N TRP A 245 7.28 0.11 12.21
CA TRP A 245 8.02 1.33 11.86
C TRP A 245 8.88 1.91 12.99
N HIS A 246 8.76 1.41 14.21
CA HIS A 246 9.50 1.89 15.38
C HIS A 246 10.45 0.83 15.96
N GLY A 247 10.50 -0.37 15.35
CA GLY A 247 11.37 -1.46 15.78
C GLY A 247 11.16 -1.91 17.23
N THR A 248 9.94 -1.73 17.78
CA THR A 248 9.65 -2.01 19.19
C THR A 248 8.37 -2.80 19.36
N THR A 249 8.28 -3.54 20.46
CA THR A 249 7.11 -4.33 20.81
C THR A 249 6.60 -3.89 22.18
N LEU A 250 5.30 -3.62 22.27
CA LEU A 250 4.70 -3.20 23.52
C LEU A 250 4.94 -4.26 24.62
N PRO A 251 5.30 -3.84 25.84
CA PRO A 251 5.81 -4.73 26.89
C PRO A 251 4.75 -5.69 27.45
N SER A 252 3.47 -5.42 27.25
CA SER A 252 2.34 -6.19 27.76
C SER A 252 1.22 -6.28 26.72
N THR A 253 0.46 -7.37 26.75
CA THR A 253 -0.81 -7.50 26.00
C THR A 253 -1.92 -6.63 26.60
N GLU A 254 -1.75 -6.13 27.81
CA GLU A 254 -2.70 -5.20 28.43
C GLU A 254 -2.45 -3.77 27.93
N LEU A 255 -3.26 -3.33 26.95
CA LEU A 255 -3.16 -1.98 26.39
C LEU A 255 -3.74 -0.91 27.31
N TYR A 256 -4.79 -1.27 28.05
CA TYR A 256 -5.49 -0.34 28.93
C TYR A 256 -6.04 -1.08 30.14
N ARG A 257 -5.78 -0.54 31.35
CA ARG A 257 -6.37 -1.05 32.60
C ARG A 257 -7.36 -0.02 33.14
N VAL A 258 -8.60 -0.45 33.36
CA VAL A 258 -9.56 0.32 34.16
C VAL A 258 -8.95 0.58 35.55
N PRO A 259 -9.08 1.79 36.14
CA PRO A 259 -8.52 2.05 37.46
C PRO A 259 -9.06 1.07 38.50
N ARG A 260 -8.20 0.64 39.45
CA ARG A 260 -8.55 -0.32 40.53
C ARG A 260 -9.96 -0.13 41.14
N PRO A 261 -10.41 1.10 41.50
CA PRO A 261 -11.74 1.28 42.08
C PRO A 261 -12.89 1.02 41.10
N PHE A 262 -12.67 0.63 39.85
CA PHE A 262 -13.71 0.31 38.86
C PHE A 262 -13.55 -1.10 38.25
N ARG A 263 -12.61 -1.92 38.74
CA ARG A 263 -12.30 -3.26 38.21
C ARG A 263 -13.31 -4.37 38.54
N SER A 264 -14.50 -4.05 39.06
CA SER A 264 -15.50 -5.07 39.40
C SER A 264 -16.54 -5.19 38.28
N PRO A 265 -16.74 -6.36 37.65
CA PRO A 265 -17.72 -6.54 36.57
C PRO A 265 -19.17 -6.29 37.02
N MET A 266 -19.50 -6.48 38.30
CA MET A 266 -20.85 -6.32 38.86
C MET A 266 -20.83 -5.70 40.27
N ASP A 267 -21.98 -5.20 40.72
CA ASP A 267 -22.27 -4.54 42.01
C ASP A 267 -21.54 -3.23 42.33
N TRP A 268 -21.87 -2.18 41.59
CA TRP A 268 -21.49 -0.82 41.96
C TRP A 268 -22.63 -0.10 42.67
N GLY A 269 -22.38 0.33 43.92
CA GLY A 269 -23.26 1.27 44.62
C GLY A 269 -23.35 2.63 43.91
N LYS A 270 -24.39 3.43 44.25
CA LYS A 270 -24.71 4.71 43.57
C LYS A 270 -23.52 5.67 43.43
N ARG A 271 -22.68 5.79 44.48
CA ARG A 271 -21.51 6.68 44.49
C ARG A 271 -20.44 6.26 43.47
N ARG A 272 -20.14 4.96 43.38
CA ARG A 272 -19.15 4.40 42.46
C ARG A 272 -19.60 4.57 41.00
N ARG A 273 -20.90 4.38 40.72
CA ARG A 273 -21.50 4.66 39.41
C ARG A 273 -21.37 6.13 39.01
N PHE A 274 -21.60 7.07 39.94
CA PHE A 274 -21.45 8.49 39.67
C PHE A 274 -20.00 8.88 39.35
N ALA A 275 -19.03 8.41 40.15
CA ALA A 275 -17.62 8.64 39.91
C ALA A 275 -17.15 8.08 38.55
N TRP A 276 -17.65 6.90 38.16
CA TRP A 276 -17.37 6.33 36.84
C TRP A 276 -17.91 7.22 35.70
N ARG A 277 -19.12 7.78 35.84
CA ARG A 277 -19.68 8.68 34.81
C ARG A 277 -18.81 9.92 34.60
N ILE A 278 -18.23 10.46 35.67
CA ILE A 278 -17.28 11.58 35.61
C ILE A 278 -15.98 11.14 34.92
N TYR A 279 -15.37 10.05 35.39
CA TYR A 279 -14.14 9.52 34.80
C TYR A 279 -14.27 9.26 33.30
N ARG A 280 -15.35 8.59 32.88
CA ARG A 280 -15.64 8.31 31.46
C ARG A 280 -15.76 9.58 30.63
N ARG A 281 -16.37 10.64 31.16
CA ARG A 281 -16.49 11.92 30.46
C ARG A 281 -15.15 12.63 30.27
N LEU A 282 -14.22 12.47 31.21
CA LEU A 282 -12.94 13.20 31.22
C LEU A 282 -11.79 12.48 30.50
N ARG A 283 -11.85 11.15 30.39
CA ARG A 283 -10.70 10.33 29.96
C ARG A 283 -10.94 9.41 28.76
N LEU A 284 -12.18 9.20 28.35
CA LEU A 284 -12.57 8.25 27.28
C LEU A 284 -13.39 8.93 26.16
N ARG A 285 -13.20 10.24 25.97
CA ARG A 285 -13.78 11.02 24.89
C ARG A 285 -12.69 11.50 23.97
#